data_AF-A0A9P7EQE5-F1
#
_entry.id   AF-A0A9P7EQE5-F1
#
_cell.length_a   1.000
_cell.length_b   1.000
_cell.length_c   1.000
_cell.angle_alpha   90.00
_cell.angle_beta   90.00
_cell.angle_gamma   90.00
#
_symmetry.space_group_name_H-M   'P 1'
#
loop_
_entity.id
_entity.type
_entity.pdbx_description
1 polymer ?
#
loop_
_entity_poly.entity_id
_entity_poly.type
_entity_poly.pdbx_seq_one_letter_code
_entity_poly.pdbx_strand_id
1 'polypeptide(L)'
;MPEFSLKSDPLVSHGRHFGRTVFALCNYPSLLTNGILCLEQLEDATLEDFFIRERREHRVFEKLLDSYPGLLERLREGSEEEILHVGELIGKGASAARGEDTKSLKPVVIDWIVPAGEVILPPLPRNSKINRGFNHPLTHLQSGVISVSGDQWPLFLYANEAYDPEDPWNGLLRTCLLINAFRHIFTSPSSVDREPKATRAGNARLHGMTAVTGASIAYVTTQVRFALCSSSVFSRTDTATDSETFYHSLLDLLEDPDEQGEVTDLLVWWNYQIFPTSSAAKGTPKTNSALSKIRQKCATALTAASIS
;
A
#
# COMPACT_ATOMS: atom_id res chain seq x y z
N MET A 1 20.72 -21.67 30.55
CA MET A 1 20.02 -20.40 30.31
C MET A 1 20.01 -20.17 28.81
N PRO A 2 18.92 -20.46 28.08
CA PRO A 2 18.85 -20.11 26.68
C PRO A 2 18.56 -18.62 26.54
N GLU A 3 19.41 -17.91 25.81
CA GLU A 3 19.18 -16.54 25.35
C GLU A 3 17.85 -16.49 24.57
N PHE A 4 16.84 -15.84 25.16
CA PHE A 4 15.66 -15.42 24.42
C PHE A 4 16.09 -14.37 23.39
N SER A 5 16.23 -14.80 22.13
CA SER A 5 16.15 -13.88 21.00
C SER A 5 14.81 -13.13 21.12
N LEU A 6 14.87 -11.84 21.46
CA LEU A 6 13.74 -10.91 21.49
C LEU A 6 13.14 -10.84 20.07
N LYS A 7 12.27 -11.78 19.72
CA LYS A 7 11.40 -11.64 18.57
C LYS A 7 10.53 -10.42 18.85
N SER A 8 10.58 -9.43 17.96
CA SER A 8 9.68 -8.27 18.01
C SER A 8 8.24 -8.75 18.13
N ASP A 9 7.43 -8.07 18.94
CA ASP A 9 6.02 -8.36 19.12
C ASP A 9 5.32 -8.54 17.75
N PRO A 10 4.53 -9.60 17.53
CA PRO A 10 3.83 -9.85 16.27
C PRO A 10 3.01 -8.65 15.77
N LEU A 11 2.44 -7.83 16.66
CA LEU A 11 1.68 -6.63 16.30
C LEU A 11 2.56 -5.59 15.59
N VAL A 12 3.84 -5.48 15.95
CA VAL A 12 4.78 -4.61 15.24
C VAL A 12 4.96 -5.09 13.80
N SER A 13 5.07 -6.41 13.60
CA SER A 13 5.17 -6.97 12.25
C SER A 13 3.86 -6.78 11.45
N HIS A 14 2.70 -6.96 12.07
CA HIS A 14 1.40 -6.75 11.42
C HIS A 14 1.18 -5.28 11.04
N GLY A 15 1.49 -4.34 11.94
CA GLY A 15 1.41 -2.92 11.67
C GLY A 15 2.25 -2.46 10.48
N ARG A 16 3.39 -3.12 10.21
CA ARG A 16 4.21 -2.85 9.01
C ARG A 16 3.47 -3.14 7.71
N HIS A 17 2.64 -4.17 7.66
CA HIS A 17 1.90 -4.53 6.45
C HIS A 17 0.58 -3.78 6.35
N PHE A 18 -0.15 -3.70 7.47
CA PHE A 18 -1.41 -2.99 7.57
C PHE A 18 -1.26 -1.52 7.15
N GLY A 19 -0.23 -0.84 7.66
CA GLY A 19 0.06 0.55 7.28
C GLY A 19 0.40 0.74 5.80
N ARG A 20 0.90 -0.29 5.11
CA ARG A 20 1.22 -0.21 3.67
C ARG A 20 0.02 -0.51 2.77
N THR A 21 -0.96 -1.27 3.26
CA THR A 21 -1.98 -1.90 2.40
C THR A 21 -3.42 -1.56 2.75
N VAL A 22 -3.65 -0.99 3.94
CA VAL A 22 -4.98 -0.63 4.42
C VAL A 22 -5.04 0.86 4.75
N PHE A 23 -4.23 1.33 5.71
CA PHE A 23 -4.30 2.74 6.11
C PHE A 23 -2.98 3.25 6.72
N ALA A 24 -2.30 4.15 6.01
CA ALA A 24 -0.92 4.50 6.31
C ALA A 24 -0.75 5.56 7.40
N LEU A 25 -1.70 6.49 7.50
CA LEU A 25 -1.61 7.69 8.34
C LEU A 25 -2.65 7.64 9.47
N CYS A 26 -2.80 6.46 10.06
CA CYS A 26 -3.71 6.23 11.17
C CYS A 26 -3.16 6.74 12.51
N ASN A 27 -4.03 7.27 13.36
CA ASN A 27 -3.81 7.26 14.81
C ASN A 27 -4.34 5.94 15.38
N TYR A 28 -3.48 4.93 15.47
CA TYR A 28 -3.87 3.56 15.83
C TYR A 28 -4.54 3.44 17.21
N PRO A 29 -4.02 4.07 18.29
CA PRO A 29 -4.75 4.09 19.56
C PRO A 29 -6.19 4.60 19.43
N SER A 30 -6.39 5.76 18.78
CA SER A 30 -7.74 6.31 18.57
C SER A 30 -8.60 5.42 17.67
N LEU A 31 -8.04 4.79 16.64
CA LEU A 31 -8.75 3.84 15.79
C LEU A 31 -9.30 2.66 16.60
N LEU A 32 -8.49 2.11 17.51
CA LEU A 32 -8.90 0.97 18.34
C LEU A 32 -9.97 1.38 19.35
N THR A 33 -9.77 2.48 20.08
CA THR A 33 -10.74 3.00 21.03
C THR A 33 -12.08 3.30 20.35
N ASN A 34 -12.06 4.06 19.25
CA ASN A 34 -13.27 4.40 18.49
C ASN A 34 -13.93 3.16 17.89
N GLY A 35 -13.13 2.19 17.43
CA GLY A 35 -13.64 0.94 16.86
C GLY A 35 -14.43 0.12 17.87
N ILE A 36 -13.94 0.00 19.11
CA ILE A 36 -14.65 -0.70 20.20
C ILE A 36 -15.93 0.03 20.57
N LEU A 37 -15.86 1.35 20.76
CA LEU A 37 -17.04 2.17 21.07
C LEU A 37 -18.11 2.07 19.97
N CYS A 38 -17.67 2.06 18.70
CA CYS A 38 -18.58 1.90 17.57
C CYS A 38 -19.24 0.52 17.56
N LEU A 39 -18.52 -0.56 17.91
CA LEU A 39 -19.13 -1.89 18.03
C LEU A 39 -20.23 -1.95 19.09
N GLU A 40 -20.05 -1.27 20.22
CA GLU A 40 -21.08 -1.18 21.28
C GLU A 40 -22.30 -0.37 20.79
N GLN A 41 -22.08 0.74 20.11
CA GLN A 41 -23.15 1.59 19.59
C GLN A 41 -23.97 0.91 18.48
N LEU A 42 -23.35 0.02 17.70
CA LEU A 42 -24.03 -0.77 16.66
C LEU A 42 -24.99 -1.84 17.24
N GLU A 43 -25.04 -2.05 18.56
CA GLU A 43 -26.08 -2.87 19.19
C GLU A 43 -27.46 -2.20 19.12
N ASP A 44 -27.50 -0.87 19.18
CA ASP A 44 -28.72 -0.05 19.21
C ASP A 44 -28.93 0.82 17.96
N ALA A 45 -27.92 0.91 17.08
CA ALA A 45 -27.93 1.75 15.88
C ALA A 45 -27.42 1.01 14.64
N THR A 46 -27.64 1.60 13.46
CA THR A 46 -27.09 1.09 12.21
C THR A 46 -25.85 1.89 11.81
N LEU A 47 -24.96 1.29 11.02
CA LEU A 47 -23.76 1.98 10.54
C LEU A 47 -24.10 3.23 9.71
N GLU A 48 -25.28 3.29 9.09
CA GLU A 48 -25.76 4.44 8.31
C GLU A 48 -26.05 5.68 9.17
N ASP A 49 -26.25 5.51 10.48
CA ASP A 49 -26.50 6.60 11.43
C ASP A 49 -25.23 7.40 11.77
N PHE A 50 -24.05 6.88 11.39
CA PHE A 50 -22.75 7.47 11.68
C PHE A 50 -22.26 8.41 10.58
N PHE A 51 -21.44 9.40 10.96
CA PHE A 51 -20.78 10.28 10.00
C PHE A 51 -19.89 9.47 9.04
N ILE A 52 -19.72 9.96 7.81
CA ILE A 52 -18.91 9.29 6.77
C ILE A 52 -17.51 8.94 7.29
N ARG A 53 -16.90 9.84 8.07
CA ARG A 53 -15.58 9.65 8.68
C ARG A 53 -15.57 8.47 9.66
N GLU A 54 -16.58 8.34 10.52
CA GLU A 54 -16.71 7.26 11.49
C GLU A 54 -16.94 5.92 10.79
N ARG A 55 -17.80 5.90 9.76
CA ARG A 55 -18.00 4.71 8.93
C ARG A 55 -16.71 4.22 8.29
N ARG A 56 -15.86 5.13 7.81
CA ARG A 56 -14.54 4.78 7.26
C ARG A 56 -13.59 4.27 8.34
N GLU A 57 -13.50 4.95 9.48
CA GLU A 57 -12.69 4.50 10.61
C GLU A 57 -13.12 3.09 11.06
N HIS A 58 -14.42 2.82 11.14
CA HIS A 58 -14.96 1.50 11.44
C HIS A 58 -14.53 0.44 10.41
N ARG A 59 -14.66 0.71 9.11
CA ARG A 59 -14.18 -0.22 8.06
C ARG A 59 -12.68 -0.51 8.15
N VAL A 60 -11.87 0.50 8.51
CA VAL A 60 -10.42 0.32 8.71
C VAL A 60 -10.17 -0.54 9.95
N PHE A 61 -10.93 -0.34 11.02
CA PHE A 61 -10.87 -1.15 12.23
C PHE A 61 -11.28 -2.62 11.95
N GLU A 62 -12.36 -2.88 11.23
CA GLU A 62 -12.77 -4.23 10.82
C GLU A 62 -11.67 -4.94 10.02
N LYS A 63 -11.09 -4.27 9.02
CA LYS A 63 -9.94 -4.80 8.26
C LYS A 63 -8.74 -5.14 9.15
N LEU A 64 -8.55 -4.40 10.25
CA LEU A 64 -7.48 -4.68 11.21
C LEU A 64 -7.78 -5.95 11.99
N LEU A 65 -9.01 -6.11 12.48
CA LEU A 65 -9.47 -7.33 13.17
C LEU A 65 -9.34 -8.56 12.27
N ASP A 66 -9.79 -8.46 11.01
CA ASP A 66 -9.70 -9.55 10.02
C ASP A 66 -8.25 -9.97 9.76
N SER A 67 -7.31 -9.01 9.84
CA SER A 67 -5.90 -9.27 9.60
C SER A 67 -5.15 -9.90 10.78
N TYR A 68 -5.73 -9.87 11.99
CA TYR A 68 -5.10 -10.39 13.20
C TYR A 68 -6.11 -11.14 14.09
N PRO A 69 -6.28 -12.47 13.88
CA PRO A 69 -7.17 -13.29 14.69
C PRO A 69 -6.84 -13.20 16.19
N GLY A 70 -7.86 -13.03 17.03
CA GLY A 70 -7.69 -12.85 18.48
C GLY A 70 -7.52 -11.40 18.93
N LEU A 71 -7.46 -10.44 17.99
CA LEU A 71 -7.32 -9.02 18.34
C LEU A 71 -8.54 -8.50 19.09
N LEU A 72 -9.74 -8.84 18.60
CA LEU A 72 -10.99 -8.34 19.18
C LEU A 72 -11.15 -8.80 20.62
N GLU A 73 -10.87 -10.08 20.89
CA GLU A 73 -10.91 -10.67 22.22
C GLU A 73 -9.91 -9.97 23.14
N ARG A 74 -8.66 -9.80 22.68
CA ARG A 74 -7.63 -9.07 23.44
C ARG A 74 -8.06 -7.63 23.79
N LEU A 75 -8.72 -6.96 22.85
CA LEU A 75 -9.18 -5.58 23.05
C LEU A 75 -10.39 -5.50 23.98
N ARG A 76 -11.33 -6.44 23.90
CA ARG A 76 -12.53 -6.51 24.75
C ARG A 76 -12.22 -6.90 26.19
N GLU A 77 -11.26 -7.80 26.38
CA GLU A 77 -10.84 -8.25 27.72
C GLU A 77 -9.76 -7.33 28.33
N GLY A 78 -9.16 -6.45 27.52
CA GLY A 78 -8.10 -5.54 27.91
C GLY A 78 -8.59 -4.28 28.63
N SER A 79 -7.71 -3.66 29.41
CA SER A 79 -7.96 -2.32 29.95
C SER A 79 -7.75 -1.24 28.89
N GLU A 80 -8.12 0.00 29.20
CA GLU A 80 -7.85 1.16 28.34
C GLU A 80 -6.34 1.28 28.02
N GLU A 81 -5.47 1.04 29.01
CA GLU A 81 -4.02 1.05 28.83
C GLU A 81 -3.54 -0.06 27.87
N GLU A 82 -4.18 -1.23 27.89
CA GLU A 82 -3.86 -2.32 26.96
C GLU A 82 -4.26 -1.94 25.53
N ILE A 83 -5.43 -1.31 25.34
CA ILE A 83 -5.87 -0.81 24.02
C ILE A 83 -4.87 0.21 23.48
N LEU A 84 -4.45 1.17 24.31
CA LEU A 84 -3.42 2.14 23.95
C LEU A 84 -2.10 1.46 23.58
N HIS A 85 -1.65 0.49 24.39
CA HIS A 85 -0.42 -0.24 24.16
C HIS A 85 -0.44 -1.04 22.84
N VAL A 86 -1.54 -1.74 22.55
CA VAL A 86 -1.73 -2.44 21.28
C VAL A 86 -1.68 -1.47 20.11
N GLY A 87 -2.34 -0.32 20.22
CA GLY A 87 -2.31 0.74 19.22
C GLY A 87 -0.89 1.26 18.97
N GLU A 88 -0.10 1.47 20.02
CA GLU A 88 1.31 1.88 19.92
C GLU A 88 2.19 0.85 19.22
N LEU A 89 2.00 -0.44 19.50
CA LEU A 89 2.77 -1.52 18.83
C LEU A 89 2.50 -1.55 17.32
N ILE A 90 1.23 -1.45 16.92
CA ILE A 90 0.83 -1.41 15.51
C ILE A 90 1.38 -0.13 14.85
N GLY A 91 1.21 1.02 15.52
CA GLY A 91 1.71 2.32 15.04
C GLY A 91 3.24 2.37 14.91
N LYS A 92 3.96 1.71 15.81
CA LYS A 92 5.42 1.52 15.73
C LYS A 92 5.79 0.72 14.49
N GLY A 93 5.07 -0.36 14.21
CA GLY A 93 5.22 -1.16 12.99
C GLY A 93 5.04 -0.32 11.73
N ALA A 94 3.91 0.35 11.60
CA ALA A 94 3.57 1.18 10.45
C ALA A 94 4.58 2.31 10.22
N SER A 95 4.99 3.00 11.29
CA SER A 95 5.96 4.10 11.22
C SER A 95 7.36 3.60 10.84
N ALA A 96 7.79 2.46 11.38
CA ALA A 96 9.07 1.84 11.02
C ALA A 96 9.12 1.40 9.56
N ALA A 97 8.03 0.80 9.05
CA ALA A 97 7.89 0.44 7.64
C ALA A 97 8.03 1.67 6.73
N ARG A 98 7.27 2.73 7.02
CA ARG A 98 7.32 3.99 6.28
C ARG A 98 8.71 4.62 6.27
N GLY A 99 9.39 4.66 7.41
CA GLY A 99 10.75 5.19 7.49
C GLY A 99 11.76 4.42 6.64
N GLU A 100 11.65 3.09 6.61
CA GLU A 100 12.50 2.22 5.79
C GLU A 100 12.24 2.38 4.30
N ASP A 101 10.97 2.43 3.90
CA ASP A 101 10.56 2.60 2.50
C ASP A 101 11.01 3.96 1.97
N THR A 102 10.77 5.04 2.73
CA THR A 102 11.29 6.39 2.43
C THR A 102 12.81 6.38 2.27
N LYS A 103 13.54 5.73 3.19
CA LYS A 103 15.01 5.69 3.15
C LYS A 103 15.51 4.95 1.91
N SER A 104 14.88 3.85 1.55
CA SER A 104 15.31 3.00 0.43
C SER A 104 14.90 3.55 -0.94
N LEU A 105 13.76 4.25 -1.05
CA LEU A 105 13.30 4.86 -2.30
C LEU A 105 14.09 6.11 -2.69
N LYS A 106 14.58 6.87 -1.69
CA LYS A 106 15.27 8.16 -1.90
C LYS A 106 16.37 8.12 -2.98
N PRO A 107 17.30 7.16 -3.02
CA PRO A 107 18.32 7.11 -4.06
C PRO A 107 17.76 6.61 -5.41
N VAL A 108 17.01 5.51 -5.40
CA VAL A 108 16.60 4.80 -6.63
C VAL A 108 15.56 5.58 -7.46
N VAL A 109 14.72 6.40 -6.82
CA VAL A 109 13.74 7.22 -7.54
C VAL A 109 14.40 8.19 -8.52
N ILE A 110 15.61 8.67 -8.19
CA ILE A 110 16.39 9.54 -9.09
C ILE A 110 16.85 8.75 -10.31
N ASP A 111 17.29 7.50 -10.12
CA ASP A 111 17.76 6.66 -11.21
C ASP A 111 16.60 6.27 -12.16
N TRP A 112 15.34 6.30 -11.69
CA TRP A 112 14.16 6.00 -12.53
C TRP A 112 13.63 7.19 -13.33
N ILE A 113 13.86 8.42 -12.88
CA ILE A 113 13.40 9.63 -13.58
C ILE A 113 14.47 10.22 -14.50
N VAL A 114 15.73 9.82 -14.34
CA VAL A 114 16.84 10.31 -15.15
C VAL A 114 16.96 9.44 -16.41
N PRO A 115 16.86 10.02 -17.62
CA PRO A 115 17.03 9.27 -18.85
C PRO A 115 18.40 8.59 -18.92
N ALA A 116 18.44 7.38 -19.48
CA ALA A 116 19.66 6.58 -19.55
C ALA A 116 20.77 7.30 -20.32
N GLY A 117 21.90 7.56 -19.66
CA GLY A 117 23.08 8.19 -20.27
C GLY A 117 23.10 9.72 -20.19
N GLU A 118 22.08 10.35 -19.60
CA GLU A 118 22.06 11.81 -19.43
C GLU A 118 22.73 12.27 -18.13
N VAL A 119 23.36 13.44 -18.19
CA VAL A 119 23.93 14.12 -17.03
C VAL A 119 22.87 15.03 -16.42
N ILE A 120 22.58 14.81 -15.13
CA ILE A 120 21.64 15.64 -14.36
C ILE A 120 22.28 17.01 -14.14
N LEU A 121 21.68 18.06 -14.71
CA LEU A 121 22.08 19.44 -14.49
C LEU A 121 20.89 20.26 -13.97
N PRO A 122 20.98 20.87 -12.78
CA PRO A 122 22.09 20.77 -11.81
C PRO A 122 22.20 19.37 -11.15
N PRO A 123 23.36 18.96 -10.61
CA PRO A 123 23.51 17.63 -10.01
C PRO A 123 22.52 17.36 -8.88
N LEU A 124 21.82 16.21 -8.94
CA LEU A 124 20.91 15.75 -7.89
C LEU A 124 21.58 14.72 -6.98
N PRO A 125 21.80 15.03 -5.69
CA PRO A 125 22.34 14.06 -4.75
C PRO A 125 21.33 12.94 -4.49
N ARG A 126 21.77 11.68 -4.63
CA ARG A 126 20.92 10.49 -4.38
C ARG A 126 20.51 10.32 -2.92
N ASN A 127 21.37 10.71 -1.98
CA ASN A 127 21.14 10.52 -0.55
C ASN A 127 20.54 11.75 0.16
N SER A 128 20.40 12.87 -0.54
CA SER A 128 19.85 14.13 -0.01
C SER A 128 18.67 14.60 -0.84
N LYS A 129 17.68 15.21 -0.18
CA LYS A 129 16.50 15.77 -0.83
C LYS A 129 16.56 17.30 -0.98
N ILE A 130 17.59 17.96 -0.45
CA ILE A 130 17.65 19.44 -0.33
C ILE A 130 17.40 20.18 -1.66
N ASN A 131 17.88 19.61 -2.77
CA ASN A 131 17.74 20.19 -4.11
C ASN A 131 16.63 19.54 -4.95
N ARG A 132 15.68 18.81 -4.35
CA ARG A 132 14.56 18.17 -5.08
C ARG A 132 13.30 19.04 -5.07
N GLY A 133 12.22 18.57 -5.66
CA GLY A 133 10.95 19.29 -5.79
C GLY A 133 11.11 20.57 -6.59
N PHE A 134 10.53 21.66 -6.10
CA PHE A 134 10.60 23.01 -6.70
C PHE A 134 12.03 23.53 -6.91
N ASN A 135 13.02 22.94 -6.24
CA ASN A 135 14.42 23.34 -6.35
C ASN A 135 15.13 22.75 -7.58
N HIS A 136 14.47 21.89 -8.37
CA HIS A 136 15.11 21.26 -9.54
C HIS A 136 14.12 20.84 -10.65
N PRO A 137 14.32 21.23 -11.93
CA PRO A 137 13.42 20.93 -13.04
C PRO A 137 12.98 19.47 -13.17
N LEU A 138 13.91 18.50 -13.11
CA LEU A 138 13.60 17.06 -13.20
C LEU A 138 12.72 16.51 -12.06
N THR A 139 12.75 17.11 -10.87
CA THR A 139 11.90 16.70 -9.74
C THR A 139 10.77 17.69 -9.47
N HIS A 140 10.80 18.82 -10.16
CA HIS A 140 9.74 19.81 -10.25
C HIS A 140 8.76 19.28 -11.28
N LEU A 141 7.96 18.33 -10.82
CA LEU A 141 6.83 17.77 -11.54
C LEU A 141 5.90 18.95 -11.84
N GLN A 142 5.91 19.42 -13.10
CA GLN A 142 5.45 20.76 -13.48
C GLN A 142 4.01 21.03 -13.05
N SER A 143 3.87 21.89 -12.05
CA SER A 143 2.73 22.79 -11.88
C SER A 143 3.32 24.11 -11.42
N GLY A 144 3.47 25.06 -12.34
CA GLY A 144 4.05 26.39 -12.10
C GLY A 144 3.18 27.30 -11.23
N VAL A 145 2.54 26.77 -10.18
CA VAL A 145 1.69 27.51 -9.25
C VAL A 145 2.20 27.31 -7.84
N ILE A 146 2.40 28.46 -7.18
CA ILE A 146 2.78 28.61 -5.78
C ILE A 146 1.67 28.00 -4.92
N SER A 147 2.02 27.01 -4.09
CA SER A 147 1.14 26.37 -3.10
C SER A 147 0.01 25.54 -3.70
N VAL A 148 0.35 24.33 -4.14
CA VAL A 148 -0.63 23.33 -4.58
C VAL A 148 -1.22 22.64 -3.35
N SER A 149 -2.50 22.93 -3.07
CA SER A 149 -3.32 22.17 -2.12
C SER A 149 -3.27 20.66 -2.45
N GLY A 150 -3.45 19.79 -1.45
CA GLY A 150 -3.24 18.33 -1.59
C GLY A 150 -4.15 17.61 -2.61
N ASP A 151 -5.06 18.35 -3.23
CA ASP A 151 -6.01 17.96 -4.26
C ASP A 151 -5.55 18.26 -5.70
N GLN A 152 -4.54 19.12 -5.95
CA GLN A 152 -3.97 19.20 -7.31
C GLN A 152 -2.82 18.21 -7.46
N TRP A 153 -3.08 17.17 -8.25
CA TRP A 153 -2.15 16.06 -8.41
C TRP A 153 -1.03 16.36 -9.40
N PRO A 154 0.22 16.03 -9.05
CA PRO A 154 1.36 16.25 -9.92
C PRO A 154 1.36 15.30 -11.12
N LEU A 155 1.90 15.77 -12.26
CA LEU A 155 1.85 15.06 -13.54
C LEU A 155 2.46 13.65 -13.53
N PHE A 156 3.36 13.31 -12.59
CA PHE A 156 3.91 11.94 -12.50
C PHE A 156 2.88 10.87 -12.16
N LEU A 157 1.67 11.27 -11.74
CA LEU A 157 0.57 10.34 -11.56
C LEU A 157 0.01 9.87 -12.89
N TYR A 158 0.16 10.65 -13.97
CA TYR A 158 -0.40 10.35 -15.28
C TYR A 158 0.63 9.68 -16.18
N ALA A 159 0.18 8.66 -16.92
CA ALA A 159 0.99 8.01 -17.93
C ALA A 159 1.51 9.04 -18.95
N ASN A 160 2.80 8.96 -19.27
CA ASN A 160 3.48 9.93 -20.14
C ASN A 160 3.44 11.39 -19.64
N GLU A 161 3.15 11.61 -18.35
CA GLU A 161 3.09 12.95 -17.73
C GLU A 161 2.08 13.89 -18.41
N ALA A 162 1.01 13.32 -18.97
CA ALA A 162 0.00 14.05 -19.72
C ALA A 162 -1.37 13.94 -19.03
N TYR A 163 -1.93 15.09 -18.64
CA TYR A 163 -3.28 15.20 -18.09
C TYR A 163 -4.29 15.51 -19.20
N ASP A 164 -5.34 14.72 -19.29
CA ASP A 164 -6.47 14.94 -20.20
C ASP A 164 -7.66 15.53 -19.41
N PRO A 165 -8.05 16.80 -19.65
CA PRO A 165 -9.17 17.41 -18.93
C PRO A 165 -10.53 16.83 -19.32
N GLU A 166 -10.66 16.18 -20.48
CA GLU A 166 -11.90 15.57 -20.93
C GLU A 166 -12.04 14.11 -20.43
N ASP A 167 -10.91 13.47 -20.13
CA ASP A 167 -10.83 12.15 -19.50
C ASP A 167 -9.78 12.14 -18.37
N PRO A 168 -10.13 12.63 -17.15
CA PRO A 168 -9.20 12.71 -16.03
C PRO A 168 -8.67 11.36 -15.54
N TRP A 169 -9.28 10.23 -15.91
CA TRP A 169 -8.79 8.89 -15.57
C TRP A 169 -7.73 8.38 -16.55
N ASN A 170 -7.62 9.01 -17.71
CA ASN A 170 -6.67 8.61 -18.75
C ASN A 170 -5.23 8.60 -18.22
N GLY A 171 -4.67 7.41 -18.08
CA GLY A 171 -3.30 7.22 -17.60
C GLY A 171 -3.09 7.49 -16.11
N LEU A 172 -4.11 7.89 -15.35
CA LEU A 172 -4.02 8.17 -13.93
C LEU A 172 -3.56 6.93 -13.14
N LEU A 173 -2.54 7.09 -12.30
CA LEU A 173 -1.88 6.07 -11.49
C LEU A 173 -1.32 4.88 -12.29
N ARG A 174 -1.08 5.05 -13.60
CA ARG A 174 -0.59 4.00 -14.52
C ARG A 174 0.85 4.26 -15.00
N THR A 175 1.70 4.83 -14.16
CA THR A 175 3.08 5.18 -14.56
C THR A 175 4.11 4.09 -14.23
N CYS A 176 5.14 3.97 -15.06
CA CYS A 176 6.26 3.05 -14.80
C CYS A 176 6.97 3.38 -13.49
N LEU A 177 7.03 4.67 -13.12
CA LEU A 177 7.59 5.13 -11.87
C LEU A 177 6.88 4.51 -10.66
N LEU A 178 5.54 4.52 -10.65
CA LEU A 178 4.74 3.92 -9.59
C LEU A 178 4.87 2.39 -9.56
N ILE A 179 4.91 1.73 -10.72
CA ILE A 179 5.15 0.28 -10.81
C ILE A 179 6.52 -0.08 -10.20
N ASN A 180 7.58 0.65 -10.54
CA ASN A 180 8.92 0.42 -10.01
C ASN A 180 8.98 0.63 -8.49
N ALA A 181 8.36 1.70 -7.99
CA ALA A 181 8.26 1.97 -6.56
C ALA A 181 7.48 0.88 -5.82
N PHE A 182 6.37 0.40 -6.37
CA PHE A 182 5.59 -0.69 -5.80
C PHE A 182 6.41 -1.97 -5.72
N ARG A 183 7.09 -2.35 -6.81
CA ARG A 183 7.97 -3.53 -6.85
C ARG A 183 9.10 -3.43 -5.83
N HIS A 184 9.72 -2.26 -5.72
CA HIS A 184 10.77 -1.97 -4.74
C HIS A 184 10.29 -2.15 -3.29
N ILE A 185 9.11 -1.62 -2.95
CA ILE A 185 8.54 -1.75 -1.60
C ILE A 185 8.03 -3.16 -1.32
N PHE A 186 7.25 -3.75 -2.22
CA PHE A 186 6.48 -4.96 -1.92
C PHE A 186 7.14 -6.26 -2.35
N THR A 187 7.89 -6.29 -3.45
CA THR A 187 8.35 -7.56 -4.03
C THR A 187 9.83 -7.82 -3.80
N SER A 188 10.70 -6.88 -4.17
CA SER A 188 12.13 -6.87 -3.86
C SER A 188 12.76 -5.66 -4.55
N PRO A 189 13.75 -4.98 -3.95
CA PRO A 189 14.55 -3.98 -4.67
C PRO A 189 15.15 -4.53 -5.97
N SER A 190 15.53 -5.81 -6.00
CA SER A 190 16.10 -6.46 -7.18
C SER A 190 15.10 -6.78 -8.28
N SER A 191 13.79 -6.71 -8.02
CA SER A 191 12.75 -7.02 -9.01
C SER A 191 12.48 -5.88 -10.01
N VAL A 192 13.07 -4.72 -9.75
CA VAL A 192 13.06 -3.60 -10.69
C VAL A 192 14.00 -3.92 -11.88
N ASP A 193 15.05 -4.72 -11.63
CA ASP A 193 15.86 -5.35 -12.67
C ASP A 193 15.28 -6.73 -13.01
N ARG A 194 15.30 -7.14 -14.29
CA ARG A 194 14.72 -8.42 -14.75
C ARG A 194 15.45 -9.67 -14.25
N GLU A 195 16.46 -9.55 -13.39
CA GLU A 195 17.25 -10.66 -12.85
C GLU A 195 16.98 -10.86 -11.34
N PRO A 196 16.42 -12.01 -10.93
CA PRO A 196 16.16 -12.27 -9.50
C PRO A 196 17.48 -12.48 -8.75
N LYS A 197 17.85 -11.53 -7.89
CA LYS A 197 19.05 -11.60 -7.01
C LYS A 197 18.70 -11.60 -5.52
N ALA A 198 17.42 -11.76 -5.15
CA ALA A 198 16.97 -11.64 -3.77
C ALA A 198 17.28 -12.88 -2.90
N THR A 199 17.96 -12.67 -1.77
CA THR A 199 18.20 -13.67 -0.71
C THR A 199 17.10 -13.69 0.37
N ARG A 200 16.19 -12.71 0.36
CA ARG A 200 15.06 -12.58 1.31
C ARG A 200 13.73 -12.44 0.56
N ALA A 201 12.67 -12.99 1.14
CA ALA A 201 11.31 -12.84 0.61
C ALA A 201 10.85 -11.37 0.66
N GLY A 202 10.16 -10.91 -0.38
CA GLY A 202 9.54 -9.58 -0.42
C GLY A 202 8.42 -9.39 0.59
N ASN A 203 8.12 -8.13 0.93
CA ASN A 203 7.05 -7.77 1.85
C ASN A 203 5.68 -8.37 1.46
N ALA A 204 5.34 -8.42 0.18
CA ALA A 204 4.12 -9.05 -0.32
C ALA A 204 4.10 -10.55 0.02
N ARG A 205 5.20 -11.27 -0.24
CA ARG A 205 5.29 -12.70 0.07
C ARG A 205 5.31 -12.96 1.58
N LEU A 206 6.01 -12.12 2.35
CA LEU A 206 6.10 -12.23 3.82
C LEU A 206 4.73 -12.14 4.50
N HIS A 207 3.81 -11.38 3.91
CA HIS A 207 2.47 -11.15 4.45
C HIS A 207 1.35 -11.81 3.61
N GLY A 208 1.69 -12.67 2.65
CA GLY A 208 0.69 -13.38 1.84
C GLY A 208 -0.15 -12.48 0.92
N MET A 209 0.33 -11.27 0.59
CA MET A 209 -0.33 -10.35 -0.32
C MET A 209 -0.32 -10.92 -1.74
N THR A 210 -1.53 -11.16 -2.28
CA THR A 210 -1.74 -11.76 -3.60
C THR A 210 -2.39 -10.80 -4.60
N ALA A 211 -2.83 -9.63 -4.13
CA ALA A 211 -3.43 -8.60 -4.93
C ALA A 211 -3.04 -7.20 -4.44
N VAL A 212 -2.97 -6.25 -5.37
CA VAL A 212 -2.81 -4.82 -5.11
C VAL A 212 -4.13 -4.25 -4.56
N THR A 213 -4.05 -3.37 -3.56
CA THR A 213 -5.20 -2.63 -3.00
C THR A 213 -5.12 -1.15 -3.35
N GLY A 214 -6.25 -0.43 -3.38
CA GLY A 214 -6.26 1.02 -3.58
C GLY A 214 -5.38 1.75 -2.56
N ALA A 215 -5.49 1.38 -1.28
CA ALA A 215 -4.64 1.92 -0.22
C ALA A 215 -3.14 1.66 -0.43
N SER A 216 -2.74 0.51 -1.01
CA SER A 216 -1.34 0.26 -1.35
C SER A 216 -0.84 1.12 -2.52
N ILE A 217 -1.70 1.44 -3.48
CA ILE A 217 -1.39 2.38 -4.57
C ILE A 217 -1.23 3.80 -4.00
N ALA A 218 -2.18 4.26 -3.18
CA ALA A 218 -2.11 5.56 -2.52
C ALA A 218 -0.83 5.67 -1.66
N TYR A 219 -0.51 4.62 -0.90
CA TYR A 219 0.70 4.56 -0.10
C TYR A 219 1.98 4.75 -0.93
N VAL A 220 2.15 3.94 -1.99
CA VAL A 220 3.33 4.00 -2.87
C VAL A 220 3.44 5.37 -3.54
N THR A 221 2.32 5.90 -4.02
CA THR A 221 2.27 7.21 -4.68
C THR A 221 2.71 8.32 -3.73
N THR A 222 2.23 8.29 -2.48
CA THR A 222 2.68 9.21 -1.43
C THR A 222 4.17 9.05 -1.10
N GLN A 223 4.70 7.82 -1.05
CA GLN A 223 6.13 7.60 -0.85
C GLN A 223 6.97 8.17 -2.00
N VAL A 224 6.54 8.02 -3.25
CA VAL A 224 7.22 8.60 -4.42
C VAL A 224 7.20 10.13 -4.38
N ARG A 225 6.04 10.74 -4.13
CA ARG A 225 5.92 12.21 -3.96
C ARG A 225 6.88 12.70 -2.88
N PHE A 226 6.90 12.03 -1.73
CA PHE A 226 7.79 12.40 -0.62
C PHE A 226 9.26 12.22 -0.97
N ALA A 227 9.63 11.20 -1.74
CA ALA A 227 11.01 11.00 -2.19
C ALA A 227 11.46 12.06 -3.21
N LEU A 228 10.53 12.60 -4.01
CA LEU A 228 10.79 13.63 -5.01
C LEU A 228 10.69 15.06 -4.47
N CYS A 229 10.09 15.29 -3.30
CA CYS A 229 10.05 16.61 -2.66
C CYS A 229 11.32 16.93 -1.86
N SER A 230 11.54 18.20 -1.55
CA SER A 230 12.69 18.65 -0.73
C SER A 230 12.50 18.50 0.77
N SER A 231 11.27 18.36 1.27
CA SER A 231 10.99 18.28 2.71
C SER A 231 11.64 17.05 3.35
N SER A 232 12.25 17.25 4.50
CA SER A 232 12.84 16.17 5.30
C SER A 232 11.83 15.51 6.24
N VAL A 233 10.66 16.10 6.44
CA VAL A 233 9.67 15.69 7.43
C VAL A 233 8.36 15.31 6.76
N PHE A 234 7.84 14.15 7.14
CA PHE A 234 6.47 13.78 6.84
C PHE A 234 5.57 14.51 7.84
N SER A 235 5.15 15.73 7.51
CA SER A 235 4.42 16.62 8.43
C SER A 235 2.91 16.54 8.21
N ARG A 236 2.15 16.71 9.29
CA ARG A 236 0.69 16.93 9.29
C ARG A 236 0.29 18.39 9.07
N THR A 237 1.23 19.32 9.30
CA THR A 237 0.96 20.76 9.41
C THR A 237 1.78 21.60 8.44
N ASP A 238 2.68 20.98 7.67
CA ASP A 238 3.47 21.70 6.67
C ASP A 238 2.66 21.82 5.37
N THR A 239 2.11 23.00 5.13
CA THR A 239 1.34 23.33 3.94
C THR A 239 2.15 23.20 2.65
N ALA A 240 3.49 23.20 2.71
CA ALA A 240 4.34 22.98 1.53
C ALA A 240 4.49 21.51 1.15
N THR A 241 4.31 20.58 2.10
CA THR A 241 4.48 19.13 1.89
C THR A 241 3.39 18.29 2.54
N ASP A 242 2.15 18.77 2.42
CA ASP A 242 0.96 18.11 2.93
C ASP A 242 0.81 16.72 2.29
N SER A 243 1.41 15.73 2.94
CA SER A 243 1.48 14.34 2.49
C SER A 243 0.30 13.56 3.03
N GLU A 244 -0.34 14.08 4.08
CA GLU A 244 -1.56 13.54 4.66
C GLU A 244 -2.76 13.86 3.78
N THR A 245 -2.98 15.13 3.43
CA THR A 245 -4.06 15.50 2.50
C THR A 245 -3.85 14.88 1.13
N PHE A 246 -2.61 14.81 0.62
CA PHE A 246 -2.33 14.12 -0.64
C PHE A 246 -2.65 12.62 -0.59
N TYR A 247 -2.34 11.95 0.53
CA TYR A 247 -2.69 10.55 0.71
C TYR A 247 -4.20 10.36 0.81
N HIS A 248 -4.89 11.22 1.56
CA HIS A 248 -6.34 11.16 1.70
C HIS A 248 -7.06 11.48 0.40
N SER A 249 -6.65 12.48 -0.37
CA SER A 249 -7.28 12.79 -1.66
C SER A 249 -7.21 11.60 -2.63
N LEU A 250 -6.06 10.91 -2.71
CA LEU A 250 -5.94 9.68 -3.49
C LEU A 250 -6.83 8.56 -2.97
N LEU A 251 -6.83 8.36 -1.65
CA LEU A 251 -7.59 7.28 -1.06
C LEU A 251 -9.10 7.53 -1.17
N ASP A 252 -9.54 8.78 -1.06
CA ASP A 252 -10.93 9.17 -1.19
C ASP A 252 -11.42 8.94 -2.63
N LEU A 253 -10.62 9.25 -3.67
CA LEU A 253 -10.95 8.85 -5.06
C LEU A 253 -11.04 7.33 -5.20
N LEU A 254 -10.06 6.60 -4.66
CA LEU A 254 -10.00 5.13 -4.79
C LEU A 254 -11.09 4.40 -3.98
N GLU A 255 -11.72 5.09 -3.02
CA GLU A 255 -12.81 4.58 -2.19
C GLU A 255 -14.18 5.16 -2.61
N ASP A 256 -14.23 6.05 -3.61
CA ASP A 256 -15.46 6.69 -4.07
C ASP A 256 -16.39 5.65 -4.73
N PRO A 257 -17.63 5.47 -4.21
CA PRO A 257 -18.60 4.56 -4.80
C PRO A 257 -18.91 4.85 -6.28
N ASP A 258 -18.88 6.12 -6.69
CA ASP A 258 -19.24 6.54 -8.04
C ASP A 258 -18.13 6.22 -9.06
N GLU A 259 -16.90 6.06 -8.58
CA GLU A 259 -15.71 5.80 -9.40
C GLU A 259 -15.29 4.31 -9.43
N GLN A 260 -16.08 3.42 -8.82
CA GLN A 260 -15.69 2.01 -8.64
C GLN A 260 -15.45 1.25 -9.95
N GLY A 261 -16.04 1.68 -11.06
CA GLY A 261 -15.76 1.12 -12.39
C GLY A 261 -14.29 1.33 -12.78
N GLU A 262 -13.84 2.58 -12.76
CA GLU A 262 -12.47 2.97 -13.09
C GLU A 262 -11.46 2.40 -12.09
N VAL A 263 -11.79 2.41 -10.80
CA VAL A 263 -10.96 1.82 -9.74
C VAL A 263 -10.77 0.31 -9.97
N THR A 264 -11.83 -0.40 -10.36
CA THR A 264 -11.76 -1.83 -10.66
C THR A 264 -10.83 -2.10 -11.84
N ASP A 265 -10.96 -1.35 -12.92
CA ASP A 265 -10.11 -1.48 -14.11
C ASP A 265 -8.65 -1.11 -13.82
N LEU A 266 -8.42 -0.11 -12.96
CA LEU A 266 -7.10 0.24 -12.45
C LEU A 266 -6.51 -0.94 -11.68
N LEU A 267 -7.24 -1.52 -10.73
CA LEU A 267 -6.77 -2.64 -9.92
C LEU A 267 -6.50 -3.90 -10.76
N VAL A 268 -7.32 -4.19 -11.77
CA VAL A 268 -7.07 -5.31 -12.71
C VAL A 268 -5.74 -5.10 -13.44
N TRP A 269 -5.51 -3.90 -13.96
CA TRP A 269 -4.25 -3.57 -14.63
C TRP A 269 -3.05 -3.68 -13.69
N TRP A 270 -3.14 -3.12 -12.48
CA TRP A 270 -2.08 -3.20 -11.47
C TRP A 270 -1.75 -4.65 -11.08
N ASN A 271 -2.77 -5.48 -10.88
CA ASN A 271 -2.58 -6.90 -10.57
C ASN A 271 -1.94 -7.68 -11.71
N TYR A 272 -2.20 -7.31 -12.96
CA TYR A 272 -1.49 -7.87 -14.10
C TYR A 272 0.01 -7.48 -14.11
N GLN A 273 0.34 -6.24 -13.73
CA GLN A 273 1.73 -5.76 -13.69
C GLN A 273 2.55 -6.34 -12.53
N ILE A 274 1.93 -6.51 -11.35
CA ILE A 274 2.63 -6.87 -10.10
C ILE A 274 2.54 -8.37 -9.79
N PHE A 275 1.39 -8.99 -10.02
CA PHE A 275 1.13 -10.40 -9.66
C PHE A 275 0.66 -11.24 -10.87
N PRO A 276 1.45 -11.31 -11.96
CA PRO A 276 1.01 -11.94 -13.22
C PRO A 276 0.62 -13.43 -13.03
N THR A 277 1.31 -14.16 -12.14
CA THR A 277 1.01 -15.57 -11.86
C THR A 277 -0.30 -15.75 -11.08
N SER A 278 -0.64 -14.82 -10.19
CA SER A 278 -1.90 -14.83 -9.42
C SER A 278 -3.08 -14.52 -10.33
N SER A 279 -2.89 -13.55 -11.25
CA SER A 279 -3.86 -13.19 -12.28
C SER A 279 -4.07 -14.33 -13.30
N ALA A 280 -3.01 -15.04 -13.68
CA ALA A 280 -3.10 -16.22 -14.55
C ALA A 280 -3.75 -17.45 -13.88
N ALA A 281 -3.66 -17.57 -12.55
CA ALA A 281 -4.28 -18.66 -11.79
C ALA A 281 -5.81 -18.55 -11.68
N LYS A 282 -6.39 -17.37 -11.97
CA LYS A 282 -7.83 -17.20 -12.20
C LYS A 282 -8.28 -17.66 -13.61
N GLY A 283 -7.34 -18.00 -14.49
CA GLY A 283 -7.63 -18.72 -15.72
C GLY A 283 -8.10 -20.14 -15.39
N THR A 284 -9.20 -20.56 -16.03
CA THR A 284 -9.81 -21.89 -15.92
C THR A 284 -8.78 -22.99 -15.68
N PRO A 285 -9.02 -23.91 -14.71
CA PRO A 285 -8.09 -25.01 -14.45
C PRO A 285 -7.83 -25.72 -15.77
N LYS A 286 -6.56 -25.69 -16.24
CA LYS A 286 -6.17 -26.35 -17.48
C LYS A 286 -6.68 -27.78 -17.42
N THR A 287 -7.72 -28.07 -18.20
CA THR A 287 -8.46 -29.34 -18.22
C THR A 287 -7.53 -30.53 -18.50
N ASN A 288 -6.33 -30.26 -19.01
CA ASN A 288 -5.28 -31.24 -19.33
C ASN A 288 -4.03 -31.18 -18.45
N SER A 289 -4.06 -30.57 -17.26
CA SER A 289 -2.91 -30.59 -16.36
C SER A 289 -2.59 -32.01 -15.87
N ALA A 290 -1.33 -32.31 -15.59
CA ALA A 290 -0.95 -33.59 -14.98
C ALA A 290 -1.72 -33.83 -13.67
N LEU A 291 -1.99 -32.76 -12.90
CA LEU A 291 -2.72 -32.83 -11.63
C LEU A 291 -4.18 -33.26 -11.83
N SER A 292 -4.87 -32.76 -12.86
CA SER A 292 -6.25 -33.18 -13.16
C SER A 292 -6.30 -34.64 -13.61
N LYS A 293 -5.33 -35.09 -14.41
CA LYS A 293 -5.21 -36.51 -14.82
C LYS A 293 -4.87 -37.43 -13.64
N ILE A 294 -4.04 -36.99 -12.70
CA ILE A 294 -3.72 -37.76 -11.48
C ILE A 294 -4.96 -37.89 -10.59
N ARG A 295 -5.68 -36.79 -10.35
CA ARG A 295 -6.92 -36.80 -9.54
C ARG A 295 -8.01 -37.66 -10.17
N GLN A 296 -8.18 -37.59 -11.49
CA GLN A 296 -9.12 -38.43 -12.21
C GLN A 296 -8.77 -39.92 -12.10
N LYS A 297 -7.48 -40.28 -12.26
CA LYS A 297 -7.00 -41.66 -12.09
C LYS A 297 -7.25 -42.20 -10.67
N CYS A 298 -6.99 -41.39 -9.65
CA CYS A 298 -7.27 -41.76 -8.25
C CYS A 298 -8.78 -41.93 -7.98
N ALA A 299 -9.64 -41.06 -8.55
CA ALA A 299 -11.08 -41.17 -8.40
C ALA A 299 -11.67 -42.42 -9.09
N THR A 300 -11.17 -42.78 -10.28
CA THR A 300 -11.54 -44.03 -10.96
C THR A 300 -11.05 -45.28 -10.23
N ALA A 301 -9.89 -45.23 -9.57
CA ALA A 301 -9.39 -46.36 -8.79
C ALA A 301 -10.21 -46.59 -7.51
N LEU A 302 -10.66 -45.51 -6.86
CA LEU A 302 -11.53 -45.57 -5.66
C LEU A 302 -12.93 -46.10 -5.98
N THR A 303 -13.49 -45.72 -7.13
CA THR A 303 -14.80 -46.23 -7.58
C THR A 303 -14.74 -47.69 -8.02
N ALA A 304 -13.65 -48.14 -8.66
CA ALA A 304 -13.45 -49.55 -8.99
C ALA A 304 -13.29 -50.45 -7.74
N ALA A 305 -12.64 -49.94 -6.67
CA ALA A 305 -12.47 -50.67 -5.42
C ALA A 305 -13.73 -50.73 -4.54
N SER A 306 -14.74 -49.90 -4.84
CA SER A 306 -16.02 -49.86 -4.11
C SER A 306 -17.11 -50.72 -4.77
N ILE A 307 -16.82 -51.31 -5.94
CA ILE A 307 -17.74 -52.14 -6.74
C ILE A 307 -17.29 -53.62 -6.79
N SER A 308 -16.16 -53.96 -6.16
CA SER A 308 -15.70 -55.35 -5.91
C SER A 308 -15.89 -55.74 -4.46
#